data_AF-A0A1L0DKC4-F1
#
_entry.id   AF-A0A1L0DKC4-F1
#
_cell.length_a   1.000
_cell.length_b   1.000
_cell.length_c   1.000
_cell.angle_alpha   90.00
_cell.angle_beta   90.00
_cell.angle_gamma   90.00
#
_symmetry.space_group_name_H-M   'P 1'
#
loop_
_entity.id
_entity.type
_entity.pdbx_description
1 polymer ?
#
loop_
_entity_poly.entity_id
_entity_poly.type
_entity_poly.pdbx_seq_one_letter_code
_entity_poly.pdbx_strand_id
1 'polypeptide(L)'
;MSEPPQSSRKSSSGSASTVRPAAAFNYDTDVFVQFQRYILEKNVHGLALLARQKGVPPFLRFKVWPILLKHHPFVVNPFIQPDSIDKEKQASESDSDDHELLLQRRIRKDLRRYMHRIAYSSAEEPFSQTELHVFDILESAVLKFVTKWGKIIKYDLALTWIALGLAEWFPPIPNTLWVLLGREVSSSSHTCIGSVFEDYESYIDSVPDLRSFLDDMVEDNQISTMKFHEVFERLTLVLLHSPEMANKREKTGKVKINKSTLPTNGGTIEERVSFFIYVFQRLLPELSLYFQEELILNKFGLHDDEWLIWWLKYCGSKVWSRVDRGRVWDLLIGWRLQKRKLEGNDTYYSEKLNLEGGLLEKLGPDAFWSVNYEDDLRTELNKDDSFKDLINDLHVNTPSLSSSAENLLTFSSSLVTSESSGEIFKKVIPFSKIDPHIELLFVSLALLKAKENTLVELDQHEIRTFLSRLPAKSYNLSDKYKQYQEQKDKEKGAVSTEYVFKYDYMDSIIYEAGELWRKWLWFEMNGEN
;
A
#
# COMPACT_ATOMS: atom_id res chain seq x y z
N MET A 1 -60.38 -8.06 -57.42
CA MET A 1 -58.99 -8.50 -57.60
C MET A 1 -58.11 -7.55 -56.78
N SER A 2 -57.55 -8.10 -55.71
CA SER A 2 -56.34 -7.71 -54.98
C SER A 2 -56.14 -6.25 -54.52
N GLU A 3 -56.37 -6.02 -53.23
CA GLU A 3 -55.63 -5.03 -52.43
C GLU A 3 -54.15 -5.42 -52.28
N PRO A 4 -53.25 -4.44 -52.11
CA PRO A 4 -52.06 -4.60 -51.29
C PRO A 4 -52.05 -3.64 -50.08
N PRO A 5 -51.24 -3.94 -49.04
CA PRO A 5 -51.64 -3.73 -47.66
C PRO A 5 -51.00 -2.50 -47.00
N GLN A 6 -51.72 -1.97 -46.01
CA GLN A 6 -51.21 -1.03 -45.02
C GLN A 6 -50.19 -1.73 -44.11
N SER A 7 -48.98 -1.17 -43.98
CA SER A 7 -48.05 -1.55 -42.92
C SER A 7 -47.96 -0.45 -41.86
N SER A 8 -48.38 -0.86 -40.67
CA SER A 8 -48.43 -0.11 -39.42
C SER A 8 -47.03 0.22 -38.89
N ARG A 9 -46.84 1.47 -38.44
CA ARG A 9 -45.76 1.89 -37.54
C ARG A 9 -45.74 0.97 -36.30
N LYS A 10 -44.66 0.22 -36.12
CA LYS A 10 -44.28 -0.34 -34.81
C LYS A 10 -43.23 0.57 -34.19
N SER A 11 -43.55 1.09 -33.01
CA SER A 11 -42.64 1.71 -32.06
C SER A 11 -41.58 0.71 -31.61
N SER A 12 -40.32 0.94 -31.95
CA SER A 12 -39.17 0.25 -31.35
C SER A 12 -38.46 1.22 -30.40
N SER A 13 -38.95 1.31 -29.17
CA SER A 13 -38.17 1.72 -28.01
C SER A 13 -37.17 0.60 -27.71
N GLY A 14 -35.99 0.67 -28.33
CA GLY A 14 -34.87 -0.20 -28.02
C GLY A 14 -33.67 0.67 -27.65
N SER A 15 -33.62 1.12 -26.40
CA SER A 15 -32.39 1.63 -25.82
C SER A 15 -31.39 0.46 -25.78
N ALA A 16 -30.44 0.46 -26.71
CA ALA A 16 -29.29 -0.41 -26.63
C ALA A 16 -28.47 0.02 -25.40
N SER A 17 -28.77 -0.57 -24.25
CA SER A 17 -27.89 -0.54 -23.09
C SER A 17 -26.61 -1.25 -23.50
N THR A 18 -25.56 -0.49 -23.77
CA THR A 18 -24.20 -1.02 -23.76
C THR A 18 -23.94 -1.55 -22.36
N VAL A 19 -24.17 -2.85 -22.17
CA VAL A 19 -23.79 -3.56 -20.96
C VAL A 19 -22.27 -3.41 -20.87
N ARG A 20 -21.81 -2.50 -19.99
CA ARG A 20 -20.39 -2.43 -19.62
C ARG A 20 -20.02 -3.85 -19.17
N PRO A 21 -18.95 -4.46 -19.71
CA PRO A 21 -18.53 -5.78 -19.24
C PRO A 21 -18.30 -5.66 -17.73
N ALA A 22 -19.09 -6.42 -16.96
CA ALA A 22 -19.02 -6.41 -15.51
C ALA A 22 -17.59 -6.80 -15.12
N ALA A 23 -16.91 -5.91 -14.43
CA ALA A 23 -15.60 -6.16 -13.87
C ALA A 23 -15.69 -7.42 -12.99
N ALA A 24 -14.93 -8.47 -13.30
CA ALA A 24 -14.98 -9.73 -12.57
C ALA A 24 -14.25 -9.60 -11.22
N PHE A 25 -14.83 -8.87 -10.27
CA PHE A 25 -14.40 -8.90 -8.88
C PHE A 25 -14.72 -10.26 -8.29
N ASN A 26 -13.74 -10.87 -7.64
CA ASN A 26 -13.94 -12.09 -6.87
C ASN A 26 -13.13 -12.02 -5.59
N TYR A 27 -13.76 -12.42 -4.50
CA TYR A 27 -13.17 -12.43 -3.18
C TYR A 27 -13.49 -13.78 -2.53
N ASP A 28 -12.57 -14.31 -1.71
CA ASP A 28 -12.81 -15.59 -1.03
C ASP A 28 -13.99 -15.43 -0.07
N THR A 29 -15.03 -16.26 -0.27
CA THR A 29 -16.29 -16.18 0.47
C THR A 29 -16.10 -16.37 1.97
N ASP A 30 -15.19 -17.25 2.40
CA ASP A 30 -14.98 -17.51 3.82
C ASP A 30 -14.24 -16.34 4.48
N VAL A 31 -13.26 -15.77 3.78
CA VAL A 31 -12.58 -14.54 4.22
C VAL A 31 -13.57 -13.37 4.29
N PHE A 32 -14.50 -13.28 3.32
CA PHE A 32 -15.54 -12.26 3.30
C PHE A 32 -16.51 -12.38 4.49
N VAL A 33 -17.05 -13.56 4.73
CA VAL A 33 -17.94 -13.84 5.88
C VAL A 33 -17.21 -13.52 7.19
N GLN A 34 -15.92 -13.82 7.26
CA GLN A 34 -15.12 -13.47 8.42
C GLN A 34 -14.96 -11.95 8.62
N PHE A 35 -14.81 -11.17 7.54
CA PHE A 35 -14.84 -9.71 7.62
C PHE A 35 -16.13 -9.20 8.23
N GLN A 36 -17.28 -9.69 7.76
CA GLN A 36 -18.59 -9.31 8.30
C GLN A 36 -18.70 -9.63 9.79
N ARG A 37 -18.30 -10.84 10.19
CA ARG A 37 -18.29 -11.26 11.60
C ARG A 37 -17.42 -10.34 12.46
N TYR A 38 -16.19 -10.05 12.05
CA TYR A 38 -15.30 -9.20 12.85
C TYR A 38 -15.74 -7.73 12.89
N ILE A 39 -16.43 -7.21 11.88
CA ILE A 39 -17.04 -5.86 11.92
C ILE A 39 -18.11 -5.83 13.03
N LEU A 40 -19.00 -6.83 13.07
CA LEU A 40 -20.08 -6.92 14.05
C LEU A 40 -19.55 -7.15 15.48
N GLU A 41 -18.57 -8.03 15.63
CA GLU A 41 -17.92 -8.33 16.92
C GLU A 41 -16.93 -7.24 17.38
N LYS A 42 -16.67 -6.23 16.55
CA LYS A 42 -15.64 -5.20 16.76
C LYS A 42 -14.25 -5.80 17.02
N ASN A 43 -13.94 -6.93 16.39
CA ASN A 43 -12.64 -7.57 16.49
C ASN A 43 -11.61 -6.86 15.60
N VAL A 44 -11.04 -5.78 16.13
CA VAL A 44 -10.08 -4.93 15.40
C VAL A 44 -8.84 -5.70 14.99
N HIS A 45 -8.34 -6.62 15.83
CA HIS A 45 -7.13 -7.39 15.53
C HIS A 45 -7.36 -8.43 14.42
N GLY A 46 -8.55 -9.04 14.40
CA GLY A 46 -8.98 -9.89 13.30
C GLY A 46 -9.05 -9.11 11.99
N LEU A 47 -9.71 -7.95 11.98
CA LEU A 47 -9.78 -7.08 10.79
C LEU A 47 -8.40 -6.64 10.31
N ALA A 48 -7.50 -6.28 11.22
CA ALA A 48 -6.15 -5.85 10.90
C ALA A 48 -5.35 -6.96 10.20
N LEU A 49 -5.49 -8.21 10.67
CA LEU A 49 -4.86 -9.38 10.05
C LEU A 49 -5.41 -9.63 8.64
N LEU A 50 -6.74 -9.62 8.48
CA LEU A 50 -7.37 -9.86 7.18
C LEU A 50 -6.98 -8.79 6.15
N ALA A 51 -7.06 -7.50 6.55
CA ALA A 51 -6.66 -6.37 5.72
C ALA A 51 -5.21 -6.50 5.24
N ARG A 52 -4.32 -6.90 6.14
CA ARG A 52 -2.90 -7.08 5.81
C ARG A 52 -2.67 -8.21 4.81
N GLN A 53 -3.25 -9.38 5.04
CA GLN A 53 -2.96 -10.59 4.27
C GLN A 53 -3.70 -10.67 2.93
N LYS A 54 -4.99 -10.28 2.91
CA LYS A 54 -5.88 -10.47 1.76
C LYS A 54 -6.47 -9.18 1.21
N GLY A 55 -6.07 -8.03 1.76
CA GLY A 55 -6.68 -6.75 1.43
C GLY A 55 -8.09 -6.64 2.01
N VAL A 56 -8.63 -5.42 2.01
CA VAL A 56 -10.03 -5.19 2.38
C VAL A 56 -10.86 -5.18 1.10
N PRO A 57 -12.02 -5.87 1.05
CA PRO A 57 -12.95 -5.73 -0.06
C PRO A 57 -13.20 -4.24 -0.34
N PRO A 58 -13.06 -3.77 -1.60
CA PRO A 58 -13.04 -2.33 -1.90
C PRO A 58 -14.26 -1.57 -1.35
N PHE A 59 -15.45 -2.15 -1.49
CA PHE A 59 -16.71 -1.61 -0.99
C PHE A 59 -16.87 -1.65 0.53
N LEU A 60 -15.97 -2.31 1.29
CA LEU A 60 -15.94 -2.30 2.75
C LEU A 60 -14.92 -1.32 3.34
N ARG A 61 -14.00 -0.78 2.53
CA ARG A 61 -12.93 0.13 3.01
C ARG A 61 -13.49 1.32 3.78
N PHE A 62 -14.61 1.87 3.35
CA PHE A 62 -15.24 3.03 4.00
C PHE A 62 -15.63 2.79 5.46
N LYS A 63 -15.85 1.54 5.88
CA LYS A 63 -16.12 1.18 7.29
C LYS A 63 -14.92 0.56 7.99
N VAL A 64 -14.16 -0.28 7.30
CA VAL A 64 -13.02 -0.99 7.89
C VAL A 64 -11.85 -0.05 8.18
N TRP A 65 -11.49 0.85 7.25
CA TRP A 65 -10.34 1.76 7.44
C TRP A 65 -10.48 2.64 8.70
N PRO A 66 -11.62 3.32 8.95
CA PRO A 66 -11.80 4.07 10.20
C PRO A 66 -11.59 3.23 11.47
N ILE A 67 -12.11 2.00 11.51
CA ILE A 67 -11.96 1.10 12.67
C ILE A 67 -10.50 0.76 12.92
N LEU A 68 -9.77 0.44 11.85
CA LEU A 68 -8.34 0.09 11.92
C LEU A 68 -7.50 1.31 12.31
N LEU A 69 -7.68 2.44 11.61
CA LEU A 69 -6.95 3.68 11.84
C LEU A 69 -7.14 4.21 13.27
N LYS A 70 -8.33 4.04 13.86
CA LYS A 70 -8.60 4.43 15.25
C LYS A 70 -7.67 3.76 16.27
N HIS A 71 -7.24 2.52 15.99
CA HIS A 71 -6.44 1.70 16.92
C HIS A 71 -5.04 1.40 16.39
N HIS A 72 -4.67 1.99 15.25
CA HIS A 72 -3.43 1.67 14.58
C HIS A 72 -2.22 2.05 15.47
N PRO A 73 -1.18 1.20 15.58
CA PRO A 73 -0.01 1.49 16.42
C PRO A 73 0.64 2.85 16.14
N PHE A 74 0.78 3.22 14.86
CA PHE A 74 1.35 4.51 14.43
C PHE A 74 0.41 5.71 14.64
N VAL A 75 -0.86 5.48 14.99
CA VAL A 75 -1.79 6.54 15.36
C VAL A 75 -1.83 6.73 16.86
N VAL A 76 -1.75 5.62 17.61
CA VAL A 76 -1.68 5.65 19.08
C VAL A 76 -0.35 6.27 19.52
N ASN A 77 0.75 5.93 18.86
CA ASN A 77 2.08 6.48 19.11
C ASN A 77 2.69 6.98 17.79
N PRO A 78 2.26 8.15 17.30
CA PRO A 78 2.77 8.68 16.04
C PRO A 78 4.21 9.13 16.20
N PHE A 79 5.02 8.72 15.23
CA PHE A 79 6.37 9.25 15.04
C PHE A 79 6.50 9.73 13.60
N ILE A 80 6.88 10.98 13.44
CA ILE A 80 6.97 11.65 12.14
C ILE A 80 8.30 12.40 12.09
N GLN A 81 9.03 12.26 10.99
CA GLN A 81 10.22 13.06 10.70
C GLN A 81 9.80 14.53 10.48
N PRO A 82 10.31 15.49 11.27
CA PRO A 82 10.05 16.90 11.02
C PRO A 82 10.69 17.33 9.70
N ASP A 83 10.00 18.19 8.94
CA ASP A 83 10.62 18.83 7.77
C ASP A 83 11.82 19.68 8.24
N SER A 84 12.89 19.72 7.44
CA SER A 84 14.14 20.40 7.79
C SER A 84 13.85 21.82 8.28
N ILE A 85 14.25 22.11 9.52
CA ILE A 85 14.03 23.40 10.19
C ILE A 85 14.96 24.42 9.54
N ASP A 86 14.57 24.96 8.39
CA ASP A 86 15.00 26.30 8.05
C ASP A 86 14.49 27.20 9.18
N LYS A 87 15.40 27.99 9.75
CA LYS A 87 15.11 28.93 10.84
C LYS A 87 14.21 30.05 10.31
N GLU A 88 12.94 29.75 10.08
CA GLU A 88 11.92 30.76 9.84
C GLU A 88 11.82 31.62 11.11
N LYS A 89 12.16 32.90 10.96
CA LYS A 89 12.00 33.91 12.00
C LYS A 89 10.58 33.82 12.54
N GLN A 90 10.43 33.77 13.87
CA GLN A 90 9.14 33.78 14.54
C GLN A 90 8.28 34.92 13.98
N ALA A 91 7.26 34.56 13.21
CA ALA A 91 6.29 35.50 12.67
C ALA A 91 5.48 36.08 13.84
N SER A 92 5.19 37.38 13.75
CA SER A 92 4.42 38.10 14.76
C SER A 92 2.96 37.64 14.76
N GLU A 93 2.22 37.80 15.86
CA GLU A 93 0.80 37.37 15.94
C GLU A 93 -0.10 38.00 14.86
N SER A 94 0.27 39.16 14.32
CA SER A 94 -0.43 39.79 13.18
C SER A 94 -0.18 39.12 11.83
N ASP A 95 0.86 38.30 11.68
CA ASP A 95 1.17 37.55 10.45
C ASP A 95 0.44 36.18 10.38
N SER A 96 -0.17 35.74 11.48
CA SER A 96 -0.78 34.40 11.59
C SER A 96 -2.03 34.25 10.73
N ASP A 97 -2.93 35.23 10.78
CA ASP A 97 -4.19 35.21 10.01
C ASP A 97 -3.92 35.27 8.50
N ASP A 98 -2.94 36.07 8.08
CA ASP A 98 -2.50 36.15 6.69
C ASP A 98 -1.84 34.83 6.24
N HIS A 99 -1.06 34.18 7.10
CA HIS A 99 -0.45 32.89 6.80
C HIS A 99 -1.50 31.77 6.63
N GLU A 100 -2.52 31.71 7.50
CA GLU A 100 -3.60 30.72 7.38
C GLU A 100 -4.41 30.92 6.10
N LEU A 101 -4.74 32.18 5.75
CA LEU A 101 -5.43 32.50 4.49
C LEU A 101 -4.59 32.13 3.25
N LEU A 102 -3.27 32.37 3.30
CA LEU A 102 -2.36 31.99 2.22
C LEU A 102 -2.29 30.46 2.07
N LEU A 103 -2.19 29.73 3.19
CA LEU A 103 -2.21 28.28 3.21
C LEU A 103 -3.51 27.72 2.63
N GLN A 104 -4.65 28.24 3.08
CA GLN A 104 -5.96 27.86 2.56
C GLN A 104 -6.06 28.09 1.04
N ARG A 105 -5.60 29.25 0.55
CA ARG A 105 -5.56 29.54 -0.90
C ARG A 105 -4.68 28.55 -1.66
N ARG A 106 -3.55 28.11 -1.07
CA ARG A 106 -2.63 27.14 -1.68
C ARG A 106 -3.28 25.75 -1.76
N ILE A 107 -3.88 25.26 -0.68
CA ILE A 107 -4.63 23.99 -0.65
C ILE A 107 -5.75 24.02 -1.70
N ARG A 108 -6.57 25.08 -1.70
CA ARG A 108 -7.66 25.27 -2.66
C ARG A 108 -7.18 25.30 -4.11
N LYS A 109 -6.03 25.92 -4.38
CA LYS A 109 -5.42 25.95 -5.73
C LYS A 109 -5.04 24.55 -6.19
N ASP A 110 -4.48 23.73 -5.30
CA ASP A 110 -4.06 22.38 -5.63
C ASP A 110 -5.24 21.42 -5.84
N LEU A 111 -6.29 21.51 -5.01
CA LEU A 111 -7.55 20.79 -5.23
C LEU A 111 -8.24 21.19 -6.54
N ARG A 112 -8.29 22.50 -6.84
CA ARG A 112 -8.85 22.97 -8.13
C ARG A 112 -8.07 22.47 -9.34
N ARG A 113 -6.75 22.31 -9.24
CA ARG A 113 -5.97 21.71 -10.34
C ARG A 113 -6.39 20.26 -10.60
N TYR A 114 -6.73 19.50 -9.57
CA TYR A 114 -7.28 18.15 -9.73
C TYR A 114 -8.66 18.20 -10.40
N MET A 115 -9.57 19.04 -9.91
CA MET A 115 -10.89 19.25 -10.49
C MET A 115 -10.81 19.60 -11.98
N HIS A 116 -9.99 20.60 -12.33
CA HIS A 116 -9.82 21.03 -13.73
C HIS A 116 -9.18 19.95 -14.61
N ARG A 117 -8.32 19.08 -14.09
CA ARG A 117 -7.76 17.97 -14.89
C ARG A 117 -8.82 16.96 -15.29
N ILE A 118 -9.78 16.70 -14.40
CA ILE A 118 -10.92 15.82 -14.69
C ILE A 118 -11.92 16.54 -15.62
N ALA A 119 -12.16 17.82 -15.37
CA ALA A 119 -13.12 18.63 -16.13
C ALA A 119 -12.58 19.20 -17.45
N TYR A 120 -11.28 19.14 -17.76
CA TYR A 120 -10.77 19.56 -19.08
C TYR A 120 -11.27 18.66 -20.22
N SER A 121 -11.81 17.48 -19.89
CA SER A 121 -12.59 16.65 -20.82
C SER A 121 -14.04 17.16 -21.03
N SER A 122 -14.50 18.16 -20.27
CA SER A 122 -15.88 18.67 -20.24
C SER A 122 -15.94 20.18 -19.95
N ALA A 123 -15.25 20.98 -20.76
CA ALA A 123 -15.06 22.42 -20.53
C ALA A 123 -16.33 23.30 -20.49
N GLU A 124 -17.54 22.73 -20.55
CA GLU A 124 -18.80 23.47 -20.71
C GLU A 124 -19.77 23.41 -19.51
N GLU A 125 -19.63 22.49 -18.55
CA GLU A 125 -20.56 22.41 -17.41
C GLU A 125 -19.89 22.74 -16.05
N PRO A 126 -20.54 23.59 -15.21
CA PRO A 126 -20.06 23.87 -13.86
C PRO A 126 -20.25 22.65 -12.95
N PHE A 127 -19.32 22.43 -12.02
CA PHE A 127 -19.41 21.38 -11.00
C PHE A 127 -20.72 21.45 -10.21
N SER A 128 -21.26 20.28 -9.88
CA SER A 128 -22.44 20.17 -9.01
C SER A 128 -22.16 20.70 -7.60
N GLN A 129 -23.22 21.11 -6.90
CA GLN A 129 -23.10 21.54 -5.49
C GLN A 129 -22.51 20.43 -4.60
N THR A 130 -22.82 19.16 -4.90
CA THR A 130 -22.29 18.01 -4.17
C THR A 130 -20.77 17.87 -4.37
N GLU A 131 -20.29 18.03 -5.61
CA GLU A 131 -18.85 17.99 -5.90
C GLU A 131 -18.12 19.14 -5.18
N LEU A 132 -18.65 20.37 -5.26
CA LEU A 132 -18.09 21.51 -4.54
C LEU A 132 -18.03 21.25 -3.03
N HIS A 133 -19.10 20.70 -2.46
CA HIS A 133 -19.15 20.36 -1.03
C HIS A 133 -18.11 19.30 -0.64
N VAL A 134 -17.88 18.29 -1.48
CA VAL A 134 -16.80 17.31 -1.29
C VAL A 134 -15.44 18.03 -1.22
N PHE A 135 -15.14 18.90 -2.18
CA PHE A 135 -13.86 19.61 -2.21
C PHE A 135 -13.68 20.58 -1.02
N ASP A 136 -14.75 21.20 -0.53
CA ASP A 136 -14.71 22.02 0.69
C ASP A 136 -14.37 21.18 1.94
N ILE A 137 -14.91 19.96 2.04
CA ILE A 137 -14.58 19.03 3.13
C ILE A 137 -13.11 18.62 3.06
N LEU A 138 -12.60 18.30 1.87
CA LEU A 138 -11.20 17.95 1.65
C LEU A 138 -10.27 19.11 2.01
N GLU A 139 -10.58 20.32 1.56
CA GLU A 139 -9.83 21.53 1.91
C GLU A 139 -9.78 21.72 3.42
N SER A 140 -10.93 21.64 4.09
CA SER A 140 -11.03 21.78 5.55
C SER A 140 -10.23 20.71 6.28
N ALA A 141 -10.24 19.46 5.80
CA ALA A 141 -9.50 18.36 6.39
C ALA A 141 -7.98 18.57 6.31
N VAL A 142 -7.47 18.96 5.13
CA VAL A 142 -6.04 19.27 4.94
C VAL A 142 -5.63 20.48 5.79
N LEU A 143 -6.43 21.54 5.80
CA LEU A 143 -6.16 22.74 6.60
C LEU A 143 -6.10 22.42 8.10
N LYS A 144 -7.07 21.65 8.62
CA LYS A 144 -7.07 21.20 10.02
C LYS A 144 -5.84 20.38 10.37
N PHE A 145 -5.43 19.47 9.48
CA PHE A 145 -4.23 18.68 9.69
C PHE A 145 -2.98 19.57 9.77
N VAL A 146 -2.77 20.45 8.79
CA VAL A 146 -1.60 21.35 8.78
C VAL A 146 -1.65 22.34 9.95
N THR A 147 -2.82 22.79 10.39
CA THR A 147 -2.92 23.66 11.56
C THR A 147 -2.51 22.91 12.84
N LYS A 148 -2.87 21.63 12.95
CA LYS A 148 -2.54 20.79 14.11
C LYS A 148 -1.08 20.31 14.11
N TRP A 149 -0.60 19.85 12.95
CA TRP A 149 0.71 19.19 12.78
C TRP A 149 1.76 20.09 12.12
N GLY A 150 1.42 21.34 11.79
CA GLY A 150 2.25 22.30 11.03
C GLY A 150 3.59 22.68 11.66
N LYS A 151 3.75 22.41 12.96
CA LYS A 151 5.03 22.55 13.66
C LYS A 151 6.02 21.45 13.29
N ILE A 152 5.53 20.30 12.82
CA ILE A 152 6.31 19.10 12.49
C ILE A 152 6.30 18.88 10.97
N ILE A 153 5.11 18.88 10.35
CA ILE A 153 4.92 18.68 8.91
C ILE A 153 4.41 19.98 8.30
N LYS A 154 5.21 20.61 7.45
CA LYS A 154 4.78 21.77 6.66
C LYS A 154 3.84 21.31 5.55
N TYR A 155 3.06 22.25 5.01
CA TYR A 155 2.20 21.92 3.89
C TYR A 155 3.02 21.55 2.65
N ASP A 156 2.81 20.31 2.19
CA ASP A 156 3.25 19.80 0.90
C ASP A 156 2.05 19.40 0.05
N LEU A 157 2.20 19.48 -1.28
CA LEU A 157 1.18 19.06 -2.25
C LEU A 157 0.73 17.60 -2.03
N ALA A 158 1.60 16.74 -1.50
CA ALA A 158 1.29 15.36 -1.20
C ALA A 158 0.14 15.19 -0.19
N LEU A 159 -0.04 16.12 0.76
CA LEU A 159 -1.16 16.06 1.72
C LEU A 159 -2.50 16.15 0.99
N THR A 160 -2.58 16.99 -0.04
CA THR A 160 -3.75 17.09 -0.92
C THR A 160 -3.98 15.80 -1.69
N TRP A 161 -2.93 15.14 -2.19
CA TRP A 161 -3.06 13.84 -2.88
C TRP A 161 -3.47 12.70 -1.94
N ILE A 162 -3.02 12.71 -0.68
CA ILE A 162 -3.49 11.74 0.33
C ILE A 162 -4.98 11.95 0.60
N ALA A 163 -5.44 13.20 0.71
CA ALA A 163 -6.86 13.51 0.91
C ALA A 163 -7.71 13.04 -0.27
N LEU A 164 -7.27 13.33 -1.50
CA LEU A 164 -7.93 12.83 -2.72
C LEU A 164 -7.97 11.29 -2.74
N GLY A 165 -6.84 10.65 -2.45
CA GLY A 165 -6.74 9.19 -2.44
C GLY A 165 -7.60 8.52 -1.36
N LEU A 166 -7.83 9.17 -0.22
CA LEU A 166 -8.79 8.73 0.79
C LEU A 166 -10.24 8.93 0.31
N ALA A 167 -10.54 10.06 -0.31
CA ALA A 167 -11.88 10.38 -0.81
C ALA A 167 -12.33 9.46 -1.96
N GLU A 168 -11.40 8.73 -2.59
CA GLU A 168 -11.72 7.66 -3.56
C GLU A 168 -12.28 6.38 -2.91
N TRP A 169 -12.17 6.22 -1.59
CA TRP A 169 -12.60 5.03 -0.85
C TRP A 169 -13.49 5.31 0.37
N PHE A 170 -13.34 6.48 0.98
CA PHE A 170 -14.08 6.90 2.16
C PHE A 170 -14.93 8.14 1.83
N PRO A 171 -16.27 8.06 1.91
CA PRO A 171 -17.16 9.17 1.57
C PRO A 171 -16.88 10.42 2.41
N PRO A 172 -16.55 11.57 1.78
CA PRO A 172 -16.34 12.82 2.50
C PRO A 172 -17.60 13.33 3.20
N ILE A 173 -18.75 13.17 2.56
CA ILE A 173 -20.06 13.53 3.10
C ILE A 173 -20.57 12.36 3.96
N PRO A 174 -20.85 12.58 5.27
CA PRO A 174 -21.32 11.53 6.17
C PRO A 174 -22.61 10.86 5.69
N ASN A 175 -22.74 9.56 5.95
CA ASN A 175 -23.92 8.74 5.62
C ASN A 175 -24.29 8.78 4.12
N THR A 176 -23.28 8.86 3.26
CA THR A 176 -23.46 8.77 1.81
C THR A 176 -22.50 7.78 1.19
N LEU A 177 -22.74 7.45 -0.08
CA LEU A 177 -21.88 6.57 -0.89
C LEU A 177 -20.94 7.36 -1.82
N TRP A 178 -21.00 8.70 -1.76
CA TRP A 178 -20.30 9.56 -2.72
C TRP A 178 -18.80 9.56 -2.46
N VAL A 179 -18.06 8.96 -3.38
CA VAL A 179 -16.60 8.93 -3.40
C VAL A 179 -16.09 9.53 -4.70
N LEU A 180 -14.82 9.93 -4.73
CA LEU A 180 -14.16 10.32 -5.97
C LEU A 180 -13.93 9.08 -6.85
N LEU A 181 -14.17 9.22 -8.15
CA LEU A 181 -13.92 8.16 -9.14
C LEU A 181 -12.41 7.96 -9.40
N GLY A 182 -11.61 8.97 -9.09
CA GLY A 182 -10.17 8.99 -9.31
C GLY A 182 -9.76 9.61 -10.65
N ARG A 183 -8.47 9.85 -10.81
CA ARG A 183 -7.90 10.60 -11.95
C ARG A 183 -7.98 9.89 -13.31
N GLU A 184 -8.31 8.61 -13.32
CA GLU A 184 -8.25 7.73 -14.51
C GLU A 184 -9.62 7.49 -15.14
N VAL A 185 -10.70 7.93 -14.49
CA VAL A 185 -12.06 7.73 -14.98
C VAL A 185 -12.47 8.89 -15.89
N SER A 186 -12.43 8.63 -17.19
CA SER A 186 -13.13 9.45 -18.18
C SER A 186 -14.62 9.10 -18.11
N SER A 187 -15.34 9.66 -17.14
CA SER A 187 -16.77 9.40 -17.01
C SER A 187 -17.51 9.96 -18.24
N SER A 188 -18.39 9.15 -18.85
CA SER A 188 -19.30 9.60 -19.91
C SER A 188 -20.30 10.66 -19.41
N SER A 189 -20.46 10.75 -18.09
CA SER A 189 -21.33 11.66 -17.36
C SER A 189 -20.59 12.91 -16.84
N HIS A 190 -19.30 13.07 -17.15
CA HIS A 190 -18.49 14.24 -16.79
C HIS A 190 -18.45 14.62 -15.30
N THR A 191 -18.88 13.72 -14.41
CA THR A 191 -18.78 13.90 -12.95
C THR A 191 -17.49 13.29 -12.41
N CYS A 192 -16.96 13.88 -11.34
CA CYS A 192 -15.82 13.36 -10.60
C CYS A 192 -16.22 12.50 -9.39
N ILE A 193 -17.52 12.40 -9.07
CA ILE A 193 -18.06 11.61 -7.97
C ILE A 193 -18.86 10.42 -8.49
N GLY A 194 -18.86 9.33 -7.72
CA GLY A 194 -19.66 8.14 -7.98
C GLY A 194 -19.94 7.36 -6.70
N SER A 195 -20.57 6.20 -6.85
CA SER A 195 -20.82 5.31 -5.71
C SER A 195 -19.63 4.40 -5.46
N VAL A 196 -19.27 4.20 -4.18
CA VAL A 196 -18.24 3.23 -3.79
C VAL A 196 -18.61 1.78 -4.18
N PHE A 197 -19.89 1.52 -4.51
CA PHE A 197 -20.39 0.21 -4.95
C PHE A 197 -20.43 0.05 -6.47
N GLU A 198 -20.32 1.13 -7.24
CA GLU A 198 -20.62 1.15 -8.69
C GLU A 198 -19.83 0.08 -9.47
N ASP A 199 -18.53 -0.06 -9.19
CA ASP A 199 -17.65 -1.02 -9.86
C ASP A 199 -17.86 -2.48 -9.40
N TYR A 200 -18.69 -2.71 -8.39
CA TYR A 200 -18.84 -3.99 -7.69
C TYR A 200 -20.29 -4.50 -7.62
N GLU A 201 -21.26 -3.82 -8.24
CA GLU A 201 -22.69 -4.15 -8.18
C GLU A 201 -22.97 -5.61 -8.57
N SER A 202 -22.31 -6.12 -9.63
CA SER A 202 -22.50 -7.51 -10.06
C SER A 202 -22.10 -8.55 -9.00
N TYR A 203 -21.10 -8.24 -8.17
CA TYR A 203 -20.71 -9.10 -7.05
C TYR A 203 -21.68 -8.92 -5.88
N ILE A 204 -22.03 -7.67 -5.55
CA ILE A 204 -22.94 -7.34 -4.46
C ILE A 204 -24.29 -8.03 -4.65
N ASP A 205 -24.83 -8.00 -5.87
CA ASP A 205 -26.11 -8.63 -6.22
C ASP A 205 -26.03 -10.17 -6.25
N SER A 206 -24.83 -10.73 -6.44
CA SER A 206 -24.64 -12.19 -6.45
C SER A 206 -24.63 -12.83 -5.07
N VAL A 207 -24.33 -12.05 -4.02
CA VAL A 207 -24.27 -12.52 -2.63
C VAL A 207 -25.58 -12.20 -1.92
N PRO A 208 -26.33 -13.20 -1.43
CA PRO A 208 -27.59 -12.98 -0.73
C PRO A 208 -27.44 -12.02 0.46
N ASP A 209 -28.42 -11.11 0.62
CA ASP A 209 -28.52 -10.14 1.71
C ASP A 209 -27.37 -9.13 1.84
N LEU A 210 -26.36 -9.19 0.96
CA LEU A 210 -25.20 -8.29 1.03
C LEU A 210 -25.60 -6.84 0.78
N ARG A 211 -26.47 -6.58 -0.19
CA ARG A 211 -26.95 -5.21 -0.47
C ARG A 211 -27.60 -4.58 0.75
N SER A 212 -28.52 -5.30 1.39
CA SER A 212 -29.19 -4.84 2.62
C SER A 212 -28.18 -4.57 3.74
N PHE A 213 -27.22 -5.49 3.94
CA PHE A 213 -26.16 -5.31 4.93
C PHE A 213 -25.29 -4.07 4.66
N LEU A 214 -24.95 -3.80 3.39
CA LEU A 214 -24.19 -2.62 3.00
C LEU A 214 -24.97 -1.33 3.21
N ASP A 215 -26.25 -1.30 2.83
CA ASP A 215 -27.12 -0.14 2.99
C ASP A 215 -27.33 0.18 4.49
N ASP A 216 -27.58 -0.83 5.32
CA ASP A 216 -27.66 -0.70 6.78
C ASP A 216 -26.36 -0.11 7.37
N MET A 217 -25.20 -0.57 6.90
CA MET A 217 -23.92 -0.04 7.34
C MET A 217 -23.74 1.44 6.98
N VAL A 218 -24.21 1.90 5.82
CA VAL A 218 -24.05 3.31 5.42
C VAL A 218 -24.72 4.25 6.42
N GLU A 219 -25.89 3.87 6.90
CA GLU A 219 -26.67 4.64 7.89
C GLU A 219 -26.20 4.39 9.34
N ASP A 220 -25.49 3.28 9.58
CA ASP A 220 -25.08 2.92 10.93
C ASP A 220 -23.95 3.81 11.48
N ASN A 221 -24.32 4.59 12.49
CA ASN A 221 -23.43 5.44 13.28
C ASN A 221 -22.79 4.71 14.46
N GLN A 222 -23.13 3.46 14.77
CA GLN A 222 -22.59 2.72 15.92
C GLN A 222 -21.25 2.03 15.65
N ILE A 223 -21.00 1.59 14.41
CA ILE A 223 -19.76 0.89 14.02
C ILE A 223 -18.57 1.86 13.93
N SER A 224 -18.75 3.03 13.31
CA SER A 224 -17.72 4.07 13.25
C SER A 224 -18.34 5.45 13.02
N THR A 225 -18.07 6.38 13.94
CA THR A 225 -18.57 7.77 13.91
C THR A 225 -17.56 8.77 13.33
N MET A 226 -16.44 8.29 12.78
CA MET A 226 -15.34 9.18 12.41
C MET A 226 -15.68 10.02 11.19
N LYS A 227 -15.42 11.32 11.28
CA LYS A 227 -15.55 12.26 10.16
C LYS A 227 -14.35 12.16 9.22
N PHE A 228 -14.51 12.62 7.98
CA PHE A 228 -13.45 12.60 6.97
C PHE A 228 -12.11 13.14 7.47
N HIS A 229 -12.10 14.30 8.14
CA HIS A 229 -10.87 14.91 8.66
C HIS A 229 -10.17 14.06 9.74
N GLU A 230 -10.92 13.26 10.51
CA GLU A 230 -10.36 12.39 11.56
C GLU A 230 -9.74 11.13 10.97
N VAL A 231 -10.34 10.60 9.90
CA VAL A 231 -9.81 9.46 9.12
C VAL A 231 -8.58 9.92 8.34
N PHE A 232 -8.66 11.08 7.68
CA PHE A 232 -7.56 11.71 6.96
C PHE A 232 -6.35 11.90 7.86
N GLU A 233 -6.52 12.55 9.02
CA GLU A 233 -5.43 12.76 9.96
C GLU A 233 -4.71 11.45 10.31
N ARG A 234 -5.48 10.42 10.71
CA ARG A 234 -4.91 9.15 11.14
C ARG A 234 -4.24 8.40 10.00
N LEU A 235 -4.82 8.41 8.81
CA LEU A 235 -4.20 7.86 7.62
C LEU A 235 -2.85 8.55 7.35
N THR A 236 -2.81 9.88 7.36
CA THR A 236 -1.57 10.64 7.14
C THR A 236 -0.50 10.29 8.18
N LEU A 237 -0.87 10.08 9.44
CA LEU A 237 0.07 9.62 10.49
C LEU A 237 0.64 8.23 10.22
N VAL A 238 -0.15 7.32 9.66
CA VAL A 238 0.33 5.99 9.24
C VAL A 238 1.27 6.12 8.04
N LEU A 239 0.86 6.84 6.99
CA LEU A 239 1.63 6.95 5.75
C LEU A 239 2.97 7.68 5.96
N LEU A 240 3.00 8.71 6.81
CA LEU A 240 4.20 9.50 7.10
C LEU A 240 4.98 9.01 8.32
N HIS A 241 4.67 7.80 8.83
CA HIS A 241 5.42 7.23 9.94
C HIS A 241 6.90 7.04 9.57
N SER A 242 7.81 7.38 10.48
CA SER A 242 9.26 7.34 10.22
C SER A 242 10.04 7.21 11.53
N PRO A 243 9.98 6.06 12.21
CA PRO A 243 10.50 5.94 13.57
C PRO A 243 12.04 6.06 13.60
N GLU A 244 12.56 7.14 14.19
CA GLU A 244 13.95 7.21 14.66
C GLU A 244 13.93 6.94 16.17
N MET A 245 14.60 5.87 16.62
CA MET A 245 14.81 5.73 18.05
C MET A 245 15.64 6.90 18.53
N ALA A 246 15.11 7.64 19.51
CA ALA A 246 15.75 8.71 20.25
C ALA A 246 16.96 8.25 21.09
N ASN A 247 17.80 7.35 20.56
CA ASN A 247 19.11 7.11 21.10
C ASN A 247 20.04 8.16 20.48
N LYS A 248 20.11 9.33 21.12
CA LYS A 248 21.35 10.09 21.18
C LYS A 248 22.42 9.15 21.74
N ARG A 249 23.04 8.32 20.89
CA ARG A 249 24.22 7.56 21.28
C ARG A 249 25.33 8.56 21.54
N GLU A 250 25.71 8.69 22.80
CA GLU A 250 27.05 9.14 23.14
C GLU A 250 28.04 8.27 22.37
N LYS A 251 28.82 8.91 21.49
CA LYS A 251 29.84 8.26 20.65
C LYS A 251 30.89 7.60 21.55
N THR A 252 30.67 6.38 22.02
CA THR A 252 31.70 5.58 22.67
C THR A 252 31.56 4.11 22.25
N GLY A 253 32.49 3.69 21.40
CA GLY A 253 32.66 2.28 20.99
C GLY A 253 32.41 2.04 19.49
N LYS A 254 33.40 1.43 18.82
CA LYS A 254 33.19 0.79 17.51
C LYS A 254 32.31 -0.45 17.73
N VAL A 255 31.00 -0.29 17.63
CA VAL A 255 30.08 -1.43 17.56
C VAL A 255 30.14 -1.96 16.13
N LYS A 256 30.61 -3.20 15.95
CA LYS A 256 30.42 -3.93 14.69
C LYS A 256 28.92 -4.25 14.61
N ILE A 257 28.20 -3.53 13.77
CA ILE A 257 26.78 -3.78 13.53
C ILE A 257 26.66 -5.02 12.65
N ASN A 258 25.78 -5.94 13.02
CA ASN A 258 25.56 -7.15 12.25
C ASN A 258 24.73 -6.82 10.99
N LYS A 259 25.24 -7.20 9.81
CA LYS A 259 24.47 -7.12 8.54
C LYS A 259 23.21 -7.99 8.53
N SER A 260 23.05 -8.87 9.53
CA SER A 260 21.84 -9.66 9.80
C SER A 260 20.79 -8.92 10.66
N THR A 261 21.02 -7.64 11.00
CA THR A 261 20.04 -6.83 11.74
C THR A 261 18.82 -6.58 10.86
N LEU A 262 17.68 -7.11 11.30
CA LEU A 262 16.40 -6.82 10.66
C LEU A 262 16.07 -5.32 10.79
N PRO A 263 15.67 -4.64 9.71
CA PRO A 263 15.23 -3.25 9.76
C PRO A 263 13.85 -3.19 10.43
N THR A 264 13.86 -3.21 11.76
CA THR A 264 12.67 -3.18 12.63
C THR A 264 12.14 -1.76 12.84
N ASN A 265 12.90 -0.75 12.43
CA ASN A 265 12.53 0.65 12.39
C ASN A 265 12.58 1.17 10.94
N GLY A 266 11.50 1.82 10.50
CA GLY A 266 11.37 2.34 9.14
C GLY A 266 12.37 3.43 8.73
N GLY A 267 13.07 4.05 9.69
CA GLY A 267 14.12 5.04 9.42
C GLY A 267 13.63 6.35 8.80
N THR A 268 14.56 7.26 8.51
CA THR A 268 14.26 8.50 7.76
C THR A 268 13.99 8.20 6.28
N ILE A 269 13.43 9.17 5.54
CA ILE A 269 13.24 8.98 4.09
C ILE A 269 14.57 8.82 3.35
N GLU A 270 15.62 9.52 3.76
CA GLU A 270 16.96 9.41 3.17
C GLU A 270 17.53 8.01 3.37
N GLU A 271 17.40 7.46 4.58
CA GLU A 271 17.83 6.10 4.89
C GLU A 271 17.06 5.06 4.07
N ARG A 272 15.73 5.24 3.91
CA ARG A 272 14.91 4.37 3.06
C ARG A 272 15.31 4.44 1.60
N VAL A 273 15.61 5.63 1.08
CA VAL A 273 16.09 5.80 -0.30
C VAL A 273 17.44 5.12 -0.50
N SER A 274 18.39 5.33 0.41
CA SER A 274 19.70 4.66 0.38
C SER A 274 19.54 3.13 0.41
N PHE A 275 18.69 2.62 1.29
CA PHE A 275 18.41 1.19 1.38
C PHE A 275 17.76 0.64 0.10
N PHE A 276 16.80 1.38 -0.45
CA PHE A 276 16.16 1.02 -1.72
C PHE A 276 17.19 0.88 -2.83
N ILE A 277 18.08 1.87 -3.01
CA ILE A 277 19.11 1.84 -4.05
C ILE A 277 20.05 0.66 -3.86
N TYR A 278 20.45 0.39 -2.61
CA TYR A 278 21.30 -0.75 -2.28
C TYR A 278 20.64 -2.09 -2.64
N VAL A 279 19.41 -2.32 -2.19
CA VAL A 279 18.68 -3.56 -2.47
C VAL A 279 18.37 -3.66 -3.98
N PHE A 280 18.08 -2.54 -4.64
CA PHE A 280 17.84 -2.49 -6.09
C PHE A 280 19.05 -2.98 -6.88
N GLN A 281 20.24 -2.47 -6.55
CA GLN A 281 21.50 -2.89 -7.17
C GLN A 281 21.79 -4.38 -6.96
N ARG A 282 21.45 -4.93 -5.79
CA ARG A 282 21.71 -6.34 -5.46
C ARG A 282 20.70 -7.30 -6.08
N LEU A 283 19.41 -6.96 -6.06
CA LEU A 283 18.36 -7.89 -6.50
C LEU A 283 18.05 -7.79 -7.99
N LEU A 284 18.21 -6.60 -8.59
CA LEU A 284 17.90 -6.31 -9.99
C LEU A 284 19.11 -5.57 -10.64
N PRO A 285 20.30 -6.21 -10.71
CA PRO A 285 21.53 -5.54 -11.12
C PRO A 285 21.47 -4.99 -12.56
N GLU A 286 20.84 -5.72 -13.48
CA GLU A 286 20.71 -5.32 -14.89
C GLU A 286 19.87 -4.05 -15.03
N LEU A 287 18.66 -4.05 -14.47
CA LEU A 287 17.79 -2.87 -14.46
C LEU A 287 18.41 -1.70 -13.69
N SER A 288 19.12 -1.99 -12.59
CA SER A 288 19.82 -0.94 -11.84
C SER A 288 20.96 -0.32 -12.63
N LEU A 289 21.71 -1.10 -13.41
CA LEU A 289 22.78 -0.58 -14.26
C LEU A 289 22.18 0.31 -15.35
N TYR A 290 21.08 -0.12 -15.97
CA TYR A 290 20.36 0.70 -16.94
C TYR A 290 19.87 2.03 -16.33
N PHE A 291 19.32 2.01 -15.12
CA PHE A 291 18.91 3.24 -14.41
C PHE A 291 20.08 4.18 -14.07
N GLN A 292 21.29 3.63 -13.89
CA GLN A 292 22.50 4.43 -13.70
C GLN A 292 22.95 5.07 -15.01
N GLU A 293 22.94 4.33 -16.12
CA GLU A 293 23.26 4.82 -17.45
C GLU A 293 22.29 5.95 -17.88
N GLU A 294 20.98 5.76 -17.69
CA GLU A 294 19.93 6.75 -17.97
C GLU A 294 19.82 7.86 -16.89
N LEU A 295 20.73 7.89 -15.91
CA LEU A 295 20.78 8.88 -14.83
C LEU A 295 19.42 9.09 -14.12
N ILE A 296 18.65 8.01 -13.93
CA ILE A 296 17.31 8.05 -13.33
C ILE A 296 17.38 8.39 -11.84
N LEU A 297 18.45 7.96 -11.16
CA LEU A 297 18.64 8.05 -9.70
C LEU A 297 19.63 9.16 -9.26
N ASN A 298 20.20 9.95 -10.18
CA ASN A 298 21.35 10.84 -9.89
C ASN A 298 21.01 12.24 -9.33
N LYS A 299 19.73 12.57 -9.08
CA LYS A 299 19.32 13.90 -8.57
C LYS A 299 18.35 13.80 -7.39
N PHE A 300 18.78 13.18 -6.30
CA PHE A 300 18.08 13.32 -5.02
C PHE A 300 18.37 14.71 -4.41
N GLY A 301 17.33 15.45 -4.05
CA GLY A 301 17.42 16.76 -3.38
C GLY A 301 17.26 18.00 -4.27
N LEU A 302 16.97 17.88 -5.56
CA LEU A 302 16.77 19.01 -6.47
C LEU A 302 15.41 18.91 -7.19
N HIS A 303 14.38 19.45 -6.53
CA HIS A 303 13.04 19.91 -6.93
C HIS A 303 12.22 19.33 -8.10
N ASP A 304 12.75 18.59 -9.08
CA ASP A 304 12.01 18.35 -10.32
C ASP A 304 11.59 16.91 -10.66
N ASP A 305 12.06 15.83 -10.02
CA ASP A 305 11.63 14.47 -10.44
C ASP A 305 11.86 13.36 -9.39
N GLU A 306 11.35 13.51 -8.18
CA GLU A 306 11.50 12.48 -7.15
C GLU A 306 10.33 11.49 -7.16
N TRP A 307 10.19 10.73 -8.25
CA TRP A 307 9.22 9.63 -8.33
C TRP A 307 9.34 8.69 -7.12
N LEU A 308 10.56 8.44 -6.65
CA LEU A 308 10.83 7.57 -5.52
C LEU A 308 10.26 8.13 -4.20
N ILE A 309 10.23 9.45 -4.00
CA ILE A 309 9.59 10.07 -2.84
C ILE A 309 8.07 9.86 -2.87
N TRP A 310 7.46 9.96 -4.06
CA TRP A 310 6.04 9.63 -4.20
C TRP A 310 5.72 8.18 -3.87
N TRP A 311 6.65 7.26 -4.13
CA TRP A 311 6.48 5.84 -3.81
C TRP A 311 6.74 5.56 -2.33
N LEU A 312 7.84 6.04 -1.77
CA LEU A 312 8.33 5.65 -0.45
C LEU A 312 7.85 6.55 0.70
N LYS A 313 7.91 7.89 0.53
CA LYS A 313 7.46 8.85 1.56
C LYS A 313 5.95 8.96 1.56
N TYR A 314 5.35 9.05 0.38
CA TYR A 314 3.92 9.31 0.22
C TYR A 314 3.12 8.09 -0.22
N CYS A 315 3.70 6.89 -0.11
CA CYS A 315 3.03 5.59 -0.28
C CYS A 315 2.18 5.50 -1.54
N GLY A 316 2.69 6.02 -2.65
CA GLY A 316 2.03 6.00 -3.95
C GLY A 316 0.83 6.94 -4.11
N SER A 317 0.56 7.83 -3.16
CA SER A 317 -0.64 8.69 -3.08
C SER A 317 -1.05 9.33 -4.40
N LYS A 318 -0.09 9.87 -5.14
CA LYS A 318 -0.30 10.51 -6.44
C LYS A 318 -0.18 9.55 -7.61
N VAL A 319 0.71 8.57 -7.54
CA VAL A 319 1.30 7.89 -8.72
C VAL A 319 0.69 6.54 -9.05
N TRP A 320 0.23 5.80 -8.04
CA TRP A 320 -0.42 4.50 -8.22
C TRP A 320 -1.90 4.65 -8.54
N SER A 321 -2.46 3.64 -9.23
CA SER A 321 -3.89 3.59 -9.51
C SER A 321 -4.71 3.56 -8.22
N ARG A 322 -6.00 3.92 -8.34
CA ARG A 322 -6.95 3.88 -7.21
C ARG A 322 -6.92 2.53 -6.49
N VAL A 323 -6.99 1.45 -7.27
CA VAL A 323 -7.08 0.06 -6.80
C VAL A 323 -5.77 -0.41 -6.18
N ASP A 324 -4.65 -0.19 -6.87
CA ASP A 324 -3.35 -0.66 -6.40
C ASP A 324 -2.96 0.06 -5.11
N ARG A 325 -3.18 1.37 -5.06
CA ARG A 325 -2.97 2.18 -3.87
C ARG A 325 -3.85 1.74 -2.71
N GLY A 326 -5.13 1.47 -2.96
CA GLY A 326 -6.05 0.94 -1.95
C GLY A 326 -5.52 -0.36 -1.34
N ARG A 327 -5.03 -1.28 -2.17
CA ARG A 327 -4.48 -2.56 -1.70
C ARG A 327 -3.18 -2.42 -0.91
N VAL A 328 -2.28 -1.53 -1.32
CA VAL A 328 -1.05 -1.25 -0.56
C VAL A 328 -1.38 -0.53 0.76
N TRP A 329 -2.37 0.35 0.76
CA TRP A 329 -2.83 0.98 2.02
C TRP A 329 -3.51 -0.04 2.94
N ASP A 330 -4.23 -1.04 2.41
CA ASP A 330 -4.73 -2.16 3.24
C ASP A 330 -3.57 -2.91 3.94
N LEU A 331 -2.43 -3.09 3.25
CA LEU A 331 -1.22 -3.68 3.83
C LEU A 331 -0.62 -2.81 4.95
N LEU A 332 -0.54 -1.49 4.75
CA LEU A 332 0.05 -0.53 5.71
C LEU A 332 -0.86 -0.26 6.92
N ILE A 333 -2.18 -0.23 6.71
CA ILE A 333 -3.20 -0.02 7.76
C ILE A 333 -3.45 -1.34 8.52
N GLY A 334 -3.20 -2.49 7.89
CA GLY A 334 -3.27 -3.79 8.54
C GLY A 334 -2.01 -4.07 9.37
N TRP A 335 -2.20 -4.53 10.61
CA TRP A 335 -1.10 -4.97 11.48
C TRP A 335 -1.36 -6.36 12.03
N ARG A 336 -0.29 -7.02 12.45
CA ARG A 336 -0.40 -8.23 13.28
C ARG A 336 -0.18 -7.88 14.73
N LEU A 337 -0.94 -8.54 15.59
CA LEU A 337 -0.74 -8.44 17.02
C LEU A 337 0.64 -9.01 17.37
N GLN A 338 1.52 -8.23 18.01
CA GLN A 338 2.83 -8.74 18.45
C GLN A 338 2.66 -9.55 19.74
N LYS A 339 3.31 -10.73 19.86
CA LYS A 339 3.41 -11.46 21.13
C LYS A 339 4.15 -10.57 22.15
N ARG A 340 3.53 -10.25 23.29
CA ARG A 340 4.27 -9.66 24.41
C ARG A 340 5.09 -10.78 25.05
N LYS A 341 6.40 -10.57 25.23
CA LYS A 341 7.36 -11.53 25.84
C LYS A 341 6.94 -12.10 27.21
N LEU A 342 5.92 -11.53 27.86
CA LEU A 342 5.43 -11.93 29.19
C LEU A 342 4.33 -13.00 29.16
N GLU A 343 3.71 -13.28 28.01
CA GLU A 343 2.60 -14.23 27.91
C GLU A 343 3.06 -15.44 27.09
N GLY A 344 3.63 -16.43 27.77
CA GLY A 344 4.10 -17.69 27.17
C GLY A 344 2.99 -18.64 26.68
N ASN A 345 1.81 -18.12 26.33
CA ASN A 345 0.68 -18.93 25.88
C ASN A 345 0.59 -18.93 24.36
N ASP A 346 0.79 -20.11 23.75
CA ASP A 346 0.51 -20.37 22.33
C ASP A 346 -0.98 -20.19 21.96
N THR A 347 -1.85 -19.95 22.95
CA THR A 347 -3.29 -19.67 22.78
C THR A 347 -3.62 -18.19 22.52
N TYR A 348 -2.65 -17.27 22.65
CA TYR A 348 -2.90 -15.81 22.55
C TYR A 348 -3.56 -15.38 21.23
N TYR A 349 -3.20 -16.01 20.11
CA TYR A 349 -3.78 -15.72 18.81
C TYR A 349 -5.11 -16.45 18.59
N SER A 350 -5.25 -17.69 19.05
CA SER A 350 -6.51 -18.42 18.94
C SER A 350 -7.62 -17.76 19.76
N GLU A 351 -7.31 -17.26 20.95
CA GLU A 351 -8.27 -16.60 21.84
C GLU A 351 -8.68 -15.20 21.34
N LYS A 352 -7.74 -14.43 20.77
CA LYS A 352 -8.04 -13.06 20.30
C LYS A 352 -8.57 -13.00 18.88
N LEU A 353 -8.18 -13.94 18.03
CA LEU A 353 -8.57 -13.93 16.63
C LEU A 353 -9.76 -14.86 16.36
N ASN A 354 -10.10 -15.84 17.20
CA ASN A 354 -11.24 -16.75 16.94
C ASN A 354 -11.22 -17.35 15.51
N LEU A 355 -10.03 -17.67 14.99
CA LEU A 355 -9.86 -18.21 13.64
C LEU A 355 -10.22 -19.70 13.61
N GLU A 356 -11.12 -20.08 12.71
CA GLU A 356 -11.38 -21.48 12.41
C GLU A 356 -10.22 -22.10 11.61
N GLY A 357 -9.97 -23.40 11.83
CA GLY A 357 -8.79 -24.09 11.29
C GLY A 357 -8.64 -24.02 9.76
N GLY A 358 -9.75 -24.03 9.01
CA GLY A 358 -9.74 -23.93 7.54
C GLY A 358 -9.49 -22.51 7.02
N LEU A 359 -9.85 -21.48 7.79
CA LEU A 359 -9.60 -20.09 7.40
C LEU A 359 -8.11 -19.74 7.48
N LEU A 360 -7.37 -20.35 8.41
CA LEU A 360 -5.92 -20.16 8.53
C LEU A 360 -5.16 -20.58 7.25
N GLU A 361 -5.58 -21.69 6.66
CA GLU A 361 -5.00 -22.21 5.41
C GLU A 361 -5.30 -21.26 4.24
N LYS A 362 -6.51 -20.71 4.19
CA LYS A 362 -6.91 -19.72 3.18
C LYS A 362 -6.16 -18.40 3.30
N LEU A 363 -5.89 -17.96 4.54
CA LEU A 363 -5.12 -16.74 4.80
C LEU A 363 -3.66 -16.89 4.38
N GLY A 364 -3.09 -18.07 4.53
CA GLY A 364 -1.69 -18.34 4.25
C GLY A 364 -0.74 -17.62 5.22
N PRO A 365 0.59 -17.66 4.97
CA PRO A 365 1.57 -16.92 5.77
C PRO A 365 1.50 -15.41 5.52
N ASP A 366 2.17 -14.61 6.35
CA ASP A 366 2.43 -13.20 6.03
C ASP A 366 3.31 -13.11 4.79
N ALA A 367 3.08 -12.19 3.85
CA ALA A 367 3.95 -12.09 2.68
C ALA A 367 5.42 -11.86 3.06
N PHE A 368 5.67 -11.09 4.12
CA PHE A 368 7.00 -10.73 4.63
C PHE A 368 7.47 -11.61 5.79
N TRP A 369 6.93 -12.83 5.89
CA TRP A 369 7.35 -13.78 6.90
C TRP A 369 8.86 -14.04 6.83
N SER A 370 9.48 -14.18 8.01
CA SER A 370 10.89 -14.58 8.15
C SER A 370 10.97 -15.98 8.72
N VAL A 371 11.90 -16.81 8.22
CA VAL A 371 12.14 -18.17 8.74
C VAL A 371 12.62 -18.08 10.19
N ASN A 372 12.08 -18.95 11.05
CA ASN A 372 12.28 -19.06 12.50
C ASN A 372 13.64 -18.54 13.01
N TYR A 373 13.61 -17.35 13.60
CA TYR A 373 14.62 -16.85 14.55
C TYR A 373 14.36 -17.35 15.98
N GLU A 374 13.56 -18.39 16.15
CA GLU A 374 13.08 -18.84 17.47
C GLU A 374 13.77 -20.12 17.98
N ASP A 375 14.64 -20.80 17.21
CA ASP A 375 15.31 -22.02 17.71
C ASP A 375 16.84 -22.10 17.56
N ASP A 376 17.51 -21.22 16.81
CA ASP A 376 18.98 -21.22 16.76
C ASP A 376 19.61 -20.11 17.62
N LEU A 377 19.97 -20.56 18.83
CA LEU A 377 21.00 -20.00 19.71
C LEU A 377 20.70 -18.68 20.42
N ARG A 378 20.91 -18.78 21.73
CA ARG A 378 21.05 -17.73 22.73
C ARG A 378 22.11 -16.68 22.36
N THR A 379 21.82 -15.83 21.39
CA THR A 379 22.43 -14.50 21.32
C THR A 379 21.38 -13.54 21.82
N GLU A 380 21.61 -13.01 23.02
CA GLU A 380 20.92 -11.81 23.48
C GLU A 380 21.04 -10.76 22.37
N LEU A 381 19.95 -10.57 21.60
CA LEU A 381 19.84 -9.46 20.67
C LEU A 381 19.84 -8.20 21.55
N ASN A 382 21.02 -7.60 21.71
CA ASN A 382 21.14 -6.27 22.29
C ASN A 382 20.22 -5.35 21.49
N LYS A 383 19.49 -4.49 22.21
CA LYS A 383 18.52 -3.49 21.70
C LYS A 383 19.18 -2.38 20.84
N ASP A 384 20.29 -2.69 20.18
CA ASP A 384 21.37 -1.76 19.87
C ASP A 384 21.77 -1.72 18.39
N ASP A 385 21.01 -2.35 17.50
CA ASP A 385 21.26 -2.27 16.06
C ASP A 385 20.17 -1.42 15.38
N SER A 386 20.49 -0.17 15.06
CA SER A 386 19.59 0.77 14.40
C SER A 386 19.61 0.61 12.88
N PHE A 387 18.51 0.84 12.16
CA PHE A 387 18.53 0.94 10.69
C PHE A 387 19.60 1.91 10.17
N LYS A 388 19.82 3.03 10.86
CA LYS A 388 20.92 3.97 10.58
C LYS A 388 22.30 3.32 10.59
N ASP A 389 22.49 2.41 11.51
CA ASP A 389 23.74 1.68 11.69
C ASP A 389 23.96 0.65 10.56
N LEU A 390 22.89 0.01 10.10
CA LEU A 390 22.90 -0.80 8.86
C LEU A 390 23.30 0.07 7.66
N ILE A 391 22.65 1.22 7.46
CA ILE A 391 22.95 2.14 6.34
C ILE A 391 24.40 2.65 6.39
N ASN A 392 24.90 2.99 7.58
CA ASN A 392 26.28 3.44 7.75
C ASN A 392 27.30 2.36 7.36
N ASP A 393 27.05 1.09 7.71
CA ASP A 393 27.94 -0.01 7.31
C ASP A 393 27.87 -0.30 5.79
N LEU A 394 26.69 -0.12 5.18
CA LEU A 394 26.51 -0.25 3.73
C LEU A 394 27.30 0.82 2.95
N HIS A 395 27.30 2.08 3.40
CA HIS A 395 28.03 3.17 2.72
C HIS A 395 29.56 3.09 2.89
N VAL A 396 30.07 2.45 3.96
CA VAL A 396 31.52 2.29 4.19
C VAL A 396 32.17 1.30 3.20
N ASN A 397 31.38 0.44 2.54
CA ASN A 397 31.87 -0.58 1.62
C ASN A 397 31.83 -0.17 0.13
N THR A 398 31.79 1.13 -0.18
CA THR A 398 32.01 1.60 -1.56
C THR A 398 33.50 1.38 -1.91
N PRO A 399 33.87 0.58 -2.91
CA PRO A 399 35.25 0.13 -3.07
C PRO A 399 36.15 1.25 -3.60
N SER A 400 36.83 1.96 -2.71
CA SER A 400 38.17 2.45 -3.03
C SER A 400 39.10 1.24 -3.05
N LEU A 401 39.63 0.91 -4.23
CA LEU A 401 40.66 -0.13 -4.39
C LEU A 401 41.78 0.05 -3.36
N SER A 402 41.89 -0.87 -2.42
CA SER A 402 43.19 -1.31 -1.91
C SER A 402 43.09 -2.66 -1.19
N SER A 403 44.03 -3.51 -1.58
CA SER A 403 44.40 -4.84 -1.10
C SER A 403 44.46 -4.98 0.41
N SER A 404 44.05 -6.14 0.94
CA SER A 404 44.93 -7.09 1.67
C SER A 404 44.18 -8.31 2.23
N ALA A 405 44.57 -9.48 1.72
CA ALA A 405 44.87 -10.75 2.39
C ALA A 405 44.00 -11.30 3.55
N GLU A 406 43.40 -12.46 3.24
CA GLU A 406 43.47 -13.75 3.96
C GLU A 406 43.19 -13.80 5.47
N ASN A 407 42.15 -14.58 5.82
CA ASN A 407 42.27 -15.63 6.84
C ASN A 407 41.25 -16.75 6.57
N LEU A 408 41.78 -17.94 6.25
CA LEU A 408 41.12 -19.24 6.18
C LEU A 408 40.81 -19.74 7.60
N LEU A 409 39.59 -20.22 7.87
CA LEU A 409 39.34 -21.27 8.88
C LEU A 409 38.15 -22.17 8.48
N THR A 410 38.52 -23.36 8.01
CA THR A 410 38.02 -24.70 8.37
C THR A 410 36.51 -24.94 8.62
N PHE A 411 35.89 -25.60 7.63
CA PHE A 411 34.65 -26.36 7.74
C PHE A 411 34.80 -27.56 8.69
N SER A 412 33.85 -27.71 9.63
CA SER A 412 33.58 -28.99 10.30
C SER A 412 32.17 -29.43 9.91
N SER A 413 32.10 -30.52 9.15
CA SER A 413 30.87 -31.19 8.74
C SER A 413 30.43 -32.13 9.87
N SER A 414 29.28 -31.88 10.48
CA SER A 414 28.62 -32.83 11.38
C SER A 414 27.28 -33.25 10.78
N LEU A 415 27.29 -34.45 10.22
CA LEU A 415 26.12 -35.27 9.91
C LEU A 415 25.25 -35.40 11.17
N VAL A 416 23.97 -35.03 11.08
CA VAL A 416 22.97 -35.45 12.06
C VAL A 416 21.96 -36.33 11.36
N THR A 417 21.94 -37.56 11.86
CA THR A 417 21.12 -38.70 11.48
C THR A 417 19.64 -38.43 11.68
N SER A 418 18.86 -38.85 10.70
CA SER A 418 17.41 -38.94 10.69
C SER A 418 16.92 -39.95 11.74
N GLU A 419 16.22 -39.46 12.76
CA GLU A 419 15.30 -40.28 13.54
C GLU A 419 13.90 -39.64 13.53
N SER A 420 12.97 -40.42 13.00
CA SER A 420 11.54 -40.15 12.91
C SER A 420 10.90 -40.07 14.29
N SER A 421 10.44 -38.88 14.67
CA SER A 421 9.39 -38.72 15.68
C SER A 421 8.41 -37.65 15.19
N GLY A 422 7.12 -38.01 15.20
CA GLY A 422 6.06 -37.23 14.55
C GLY A 422 5.91 -35.85 15.16
N GLU A 423 6.34 -34.83 14.41
CA GLU A 423 6.09 -33.44 14.75
C GLU A 423 4.63 -33.09 14.42
N ILE A 424 3.86 -32.87 15.48
CA ILE A 424 2.71 -31.96 15.44
C ILE A 424 3.29 -30.62 14.98
N PHE A 425 3.16 -30.31 13.68
CA PHE A 425 3.47 -28.98 13.17
C PHE A 425 2.68 -27.97 14.01
N LYS A 426 3.38 -27.31 14.95
CA LYS A 426 2.87 -26.16 15.68
C LYS A 426 2.36 -25.19 14.62
N LYS A 427 1.04 -24.99 14.54
CA LYS A 427 0.37 -24.03 13.64
C LYS A 427 0.68 -22.58 14.06
N VAL A 428 1.95 -22.22 14.13
CA VAL A 428 2.41 -20.86 14.38
C VAL A 428 2.56 -20.21 13.02
N ILE A 429 1.69 -19.24 12.72
CA ILE A 429 1.80 -18.48 11.48
C ILE A 429 3.13 -17.70 11.55
N PRO A 430 4.06 -17.86 10.61
CA PRO A 430 5.32 -17.13 10.66
C PRO A 430 5.06 -15.63 10.47
N PHE A 431 5.76 -14.81 11.26
CA PHE A 431 5.52 -13.36 11.39
C PHE A 431 6.55 -12.54 10.61
N SER A 432 6.10 -11.40 10.05
CA SER A 432 7.02 -10.32 9.68
C SER A 432 7.46 -9.60 10.96
N LYS A 433 8.77 -9.39 11.10
CA LYS A 433 9.37 -8.51 12.12
C LYS A 433 9.78 -7.15 11.54
N ILE A 434 9.49 -6.92 10.26
CA ILE A 434 9.95 -5.77 9.49
C ILE A 434 8.98 -4.60 9.68
N ASP A 435 9.50 -3.39 9.66
CA ASP A 435 8.68 -2.19 9.60
C ASP A 435 7.88 -2.11 8.27
N PRO A 436 6.58 -1.75 8.29
CA PRO A 436 5.74 -1.65 7.09
C PRO A 436 6.30 -0.72 5.99
N HIS A 437 7.04 0.32 6.34
CA HIS A 437 7.66 1.21 5.36
C HIS A 437 8.89 0.61 4.69
N ILE A 438 9.50 -0.40 5.29
CA ILE A 438 10.52 -1.22 4.63
C ILE A 438 9.85 -2.26 3.72
N GLU A 439 8.74 -2.87 4.14
CA GLU A 439 7.94 -3.74 3.27
C GLU A 439 7.54 -3.00 1.98
N LEU A 440 7.18 -1.72 2.09
CA LEU A 440 6.89 -0.84 0.96
C LEU A 440 8.06 -0.69 -0.04
N LEU A 441 9.32 -0.76 0.42
CA LEU A 441 10.49 -0.74 -0.46
C LEU A 441 10.52 -1.97 -1.35
N PHE A 442 10.25 -3.14 -0.77
CA PHE A 442 10.19 -4.39 -1.52
C PHE A 442 8.97 -4.46 -2.42
N VAL A 443 7.82 -3.90 -2.02
CA VAL A 443 6.66 -3.72 -2.92
C VAL A 443 7.04 -2.84 -4.12
N SER A 444 7.78 -1.77 -3.88
CA SER A 444 8.29 -0.88 -4.93
C SER A 444 9.27 -1.61 -5.87
N LEU A 445 10.18 -2.42 -5.34
CA LEU A 445 11.09 -3.24 -6.14
C LEU A 445 10.36 -4.30 -6.97
N ALA A 446 9.36 -4.97 -6.39
CA ALA A 446 8.55 -5.95 -7.10
C ALA A 446 7.76 -5.31 -8.25
N LEU A 447 7.27 -4.07 -8.08
CA LEU A 447 6.66 -3.30 -9.16
C LEU A 447 7.64 -3.01 -10.30
N LEU A 448 8.88 -2.61 -9.99
CA LEU A 448 9.91 -2.39 -11.00
C LEU A 448 10.24 -3.70 -11.75
N LYS A 449 10.46 -4.78 -11.01
CA LYS A 449 10.71 -6.11 -11.59
C LYS A 449 9.58 -6.54 -12.53
N ALA A 450 8.32 -6.35 -12.13
CA ALA A 450 7.16 -6.69 -12.96
C ALA A 450 7.05 -5.85 -14.25
N LYS A 451 7.78 -4.74 -14.36
CA LYS A 451 7.82 -3.85 -15.52
C LYS A 451 9.21 -3.74 -16.15
N GLU A 452 10.14 -4.60 -15.76
CA GLU A 452 11.55 -4.56 -16.18
C GLU A 452 11.70 -4.48 -17.71
N ASN A 453 11.06 -5.40 -18.44
CA ASN A 453 11.10 -5.41 -19.91
C ASN A 453 10.59 -4.11 -20.53
N THR A 454 9.54 -3.50 -19.95
CA THR A 454 9.03 -2.21 -20.44
C THR A 454 10.00 -1.09 -20.11
N LEU A 455 10.61 -1.09 -18.91
CA LEU A 455 11.50 -0.02 -18.47
C LEU A 455 12.80 0.03 -19.29
N VAL A 456 13.34 -1.10 -19.71
CA VAL A 456 14.57 -1.18 -20.51
C VAL A 456 14.37 -0.69 -21.97
N GLU A 457 13.12 -0.60 -22.43
CA GLU A 457 12.78 -0.09 -23.77
C GLU A 457 12.57 1.44 -23.80
N LEU A 458 12.46 2.08 -22.65
CA LEU A 458 12.10 3.50 -22.52
C LEU A 458 13.33 4.37 -22.29
N ASP A 459 13.34 5.59 -22.84
CA ASP A 459 14.40 6.56 -22.55
C ASP A 459 14.27 7.19 -21.15
N GLN A 460 15.29 7.97 -20.73
CA GLN A 460 15.27 8.70 -19.45
C GLN A 460 13.95 9.46 -19.16
N HIS A 461 13.42 10.21 -20.13
CA HIS A 461 12.22 11.03 -19.92
C HIS A 461 10.96 10.18 -19.84
N GLU A 462 10.88 9.15 -20.66
CA GLU A 462 9.80 8.17 -20.69
C GLU A 462 9.76 7.34 -19.41
N ILE A 463 10.90 6.88 -18.89
CA ILE A 463 10.98 6.17 -17.60
C ILE A 463 10.45 7.06 -16.49
N ARG A 464 10.91 8.31 -16.39
CA ARG A 464 10.46 9.25 -15.35
C ARG A 464 8.97 9.52 -15.44
N THR A 465 8.46 9.69 -16.66
CA THR A 465 7.03 9.87 -16.92
C THR A 465 6.23 8.62 -16.55
N PHE A 466 6.73 7.43 -16.89
CA PHE A 466 6.14 6.14 -16.59
C PHE A 466 6.06 5.88 -15.07
N LEU A 467 7.16 6.10 -14.34
CA LEU A 467 7.21 5.93 -12.88
C LEU A 467 6.37 6.97 -12.12
N SER A 468 6.19 8.16 -12.72
CA SER A 468 5.30 9.21 -12.20
C SER A 468 3.82 8.97 -12.52
N ARG A 469 3.51 8.05 -13.43
CA ARG A 469 2.15 7.71 -13.88
C ARG A 469 2.07 6.22 -14.21
N LEU A 470 2.18 5.38 -13.17
CA LEU A 470 2.01 3.95 -13.37
C LEU A 470 0.61 3.68 -13.92
N PRO A 471 0.49 3.06 -15.11
CA PRO A 471 -0.81 2.84 -15.71
C PRO A 471 -1.57 1.78 -14.91
N ALA A 472 -2.85 2.03 -14.65
CA ALA A 472 -3.78 1.17 -13.87
C ALA A 472 -4.16 -0.14 -14.56
N LYS A 473 -3.19 -0.77 -15.23
CA LYS A 473 -3.42 -1.97 -16.03
C LYS A 473 -3.84 -3.17 -15.16
N SER A 474 -3.87 -3.11 -13.82
CA SER A 474 -4.33 -4.24 -12.98
C SER A 474 -5.70 -4.78 -13.40
N TYR A 475 -6.65 -3.92 -13.79
CA TYR A 475 -7.95 -4.35 -14.31
C TYR A 475 -7.91 -4.97 -15.72
N ASN A 476 -7.18 -4.34 -16.67
CA ASN A 476 -7.15 -4.80 -18.07
C ASN A 476 -6.10 -5.89 -18.35
N LEU A 477 -5.11 -6.06 -17.47
CA LEU A 477 -4.02 -7.03 -17.60
C LEU A 477 -4.50 -8.41 -17.13
N SER A 478 -5.38 -8.50 -16.13
CA SER A 478 -6.01 -9.77 -15.75
C SER A 478 -6.68 -10.43 -16.96
N ASP A 479 -7.45 -9.67 -17.75
CA ASP A 479 -8.15 -10.23 -18.92
C ASP A 479 -7.21 -10.59 -20.07
N LYS A 480 -6.21 -9.75 -20.38
CA LYS A 480 -5.22 -10.05 -21.44
C LYS A 480 -4.25 -11.16 -21.06
N TYR A 481 -3.83 -11.22 -19.80
CA TYR A 481 -2.95 -12.26 -19.27
C TYR A 481 -3.69 -13.59 -19.21
N LYS A 482 -4.96 -13.58 -18.78
CA LYS A 482 -5.85 -14.75 -18.83
C LYS A 482 -6.04 -15.25 -20.27
N GLN A 483 -6.28 -14.36 -21.24
CA GLN A 483 -6.34 -14.73 -22.66
C GLN A 483 -5.02 -15.32 -23.18
N TYR A 484 -3.88 -14.76 -22.78
CA TYR A 484 -2.56 -15.27 -23.16
C TYR A 484 -2.25 -16.65 -22.54
N GLN A 485 -2.63 -16.86 -21.28
CA GLN A 485 -2.47 -18.14 -20.58
C GLN A 485 -3.39 -19.21 -21.17
N GLU A 486 -4.64 -18.87 -21.45
CA GLU A 486 -5.60 -19.74 -22.16
C GLU A 486 -5.11 -20.09 -23.58
N GLN A 487 -4.41 -19.18 -24.27
CA GLN A 487 -3.76 -19.46 -25.56
C GLN A 487 -2.59 -20.42 -25.41
N LYS A 488 -1.72 -20.19 -24.42
CA LYS A 488 -0.53 -21.00 -24.14
C LYS A 488 -0.88 -22.42 -23.66
N ASP A 489 -1.98 -22.57 -22.92
CA ASP A 489 -2.46 -23.86 -22.44
C ASP A 489 -3.15 -24.65 -23.57
N LYS A 490 -3.85 -23.97 -24.49
CA LYS A 490 -4.36 -24.55 -25.75
C LYS A 490 -3.23 -25.06 -26.65
N GLU A 491 -2.11 -24.34 -26.72
CA GLU A 491 -0.94 -24.74 -27.52
C GLU A 491 -0.20 -25.96 -26.93
N LYS A 492 -0.30 -26.20 -25.62
CA LYS A 492 0.39 -27.31 -24.94
C LYS A 492 -0.44 -28.58 -24.78
N GLY A 493 -1.69 -28.61 -25.23
CA GLY A 493 -2.55 -29.81 -25.16
C GLY A 493 -2.76 -30.34 -23.74
N ALA A 494 -2.59 -29.50 -22.71
CA ALA A 494 -2.79 -29.90 -21.33
C ALA A 494 -4.28 -29.91 -21.02
N VAL A 495 -4.78 -31.05 -20.52
CA VAL A 495 -6.13 -31.16 -19.95
C VAL A 495 -6.25 -30.13 -18.84
N SER A 496 -7.28 -29.27 -18.90
CA SER A 496 -7.55 -28.23 -17.92
C SER A 496 -7.70 -28.85 -16.53
N THR A 497 -6.61 -28.87 -15.78
CA THR A 497 -6.69 -28.99 -14.34
C THR A 497 -7.07 -27.59 -13.88
N GLU A 498 -8.24 -27.49 -13.26
CA GLU A 498 -8.91 -26.26 -12.83
C GLU A 498 -8.15 -25.57 -11.67
N TYR A 499 -6.84 -25.33 -11.83
CA TYR A 499 -6.09 -24.45 -10.93
C TYR A 499 -6.30 -23.01 -11.39
N VAL A 500 -7.47 -22.49 -11.05
CA VAL A 500 -7.83 -21.08 -11.17
C VAL A 500 -7.00 -20.30 -10.13
N PHE A 501 -5.72 -20.06 -10.41
CA PHE A 501 -4.92 -19.11 -9.62
C PHE A 501 -5.35 -17.68 -9.97
N LYS A 502 -6.38 -17.24 -9.27
CA LYS A 502 -7.05 -15.94 -9.38
C LYS A 502 -6.38 -14.92 -8.45
N TYR A 503 -5.10 -14.61 -8.69
CA TYR A 503 -4.43 -13.56 -7.92
C TYR A 503 -4.75 -12.20 -8.51
N ASP A 504 -5.27 -11.31 -7.68
CA ASP A 504 -5.31 -9.87 -7.99
C ASP A 504 -3.86 -9.41 -8.26
N TYR A 505 -3.65 -8.58 -9.29
CA TYR A 505 -2.31 -8.21 -9.75
C TYR A 505 -1.44 -7.71 -8.60
N MET A 506 -1.98 -6.87 -7.72
CA MET A 506 -1.22 -6.35 -6.58
C MET A 506 -0.97 -7.36 -5.47
N ASP A 507 -1.82 -8.38 -5.30
CA ASP A 507 -1.50 -9.48 -4.39
C ASP A 507 -0.27 -10.25 -4.91
N SER A 508 -0.19 -10.49 -6.22
CA SER A 508 1.01 -11.12 -6.82
C SER A 508 2.28 -10.28 -6.61
N ILE A 509 2.17 -8.95 -6.71
CA ILE A 509 3.28 -8.02 -6.43
C ILE A 509 3.69 -8.07 -4.95
N ILE A 510 2.73 -8.11 -4.02
CA ILE A 510 3.01 -8.19 -2.58
C ILE A 510 3.66 -9.52 -2.22
N TYR A 511 3.21 -10.64 -2.81
CA TYR A 511 3.85 -11.94 -2.59
C TYR A 511 5.27 -11.96 -3.15
N GLU A 512 5.47 -11.44 -4.37
CA GLU A 512 6.80 -11.30 -4.98
C GLU A 512 7.73 -10.39 -4.14
N ALA A 513 7.20 -9.32 -3.56
CA ALA A 513 7.94 -8.46 -2.64
C ALA A 513 8.44 -9.22 -1.41
N GLY A 514 7.62 -10.13 -0.87
CA GLY A 514 8.00 -11.04 0.19
C GLY A 514 9.13 -11.99 -0.21
N GLU A 515 9.11 -12.52 -1.44
CA GLU A 515 10.19 -13.35 -1.98
C GLU A 515 11.48 -12.55 -2.19
N LEU A 516 11.39 -11.32 -2.71
CA LEU A 516 12.53 -10.42 -2.86
C LEU A 516 13.16 -10.09 -1.51
N TRP A 517 12.35 -9.86 -0.48
CA TRP A 517 12.82 -9.69 0.90
C TRP A 517 13.61 -10.90 1.37
N ARG A 518 13.04 -12.11 1.25
CA ARG A 518 13.71 -13.35 1.66
C ARG A 518 15.00 -13.60 0.87
N LYS A 519 14.98 -13.33 -0.44
CA LYS A 519 16.14 -13.46 -1.31
C LYS A 519 17.27 -12.51 -0.89
N TRP A 520 16.95 -11.23 -0.64
CA TRP A 520 17.93 -10.26 -0.15
C TRP A 520 18.51 -10.69 1.20
N LEU A 521 17.64 -11.06 2.15
CA LEU A 521 18.06 -11.51 3.46
C LEU A 521 19.01 -12.72 3.37
N TRP A 522 18.69 -13.67 2.50
CA TRP A 522 19.52 -14.85 2.25
C TRP A 522 20.90 -14.48 1.68
N PHE A 523 20.97 -13.53 0.74
CA PHE A 523 22.25 -13.02 0.23
C PHE A 523 23.10 -12.36 1.33
N GLU A 524 22.50 -11.54 2.19
CA GLU A 524 23.24 -10.92 3.30
C GLU A 524 23.74 -11.94 4.33
N MET A 525 22.99 -13.02 4.56
CA MET A 525 23.37 -14.06 5.51
C MET A 525 24.46 -14.99 4.97
N ASN A 526 24.41 -15.34 3.68
CA ASN A 526 25.28 -16.35 3.10
C ASN A 526 26.44 -15.80 2.30
N GLY A 527 26.52 -14.48 2.12
CA GLY A 527 27.72 -13.80 1.61
C GLY A 527 28.08 -14.17 0.17
N GLU A 528 27.09 -14.48 -0.67
CA GLU A 528 27.33 -14.62 -2.12
C GLU A 528 27.63 -13.23 -2.70
N ASN A 529 28.91 -12.98 -2.96
CA ASN A 529 29.42 -11.82 -3.70
C ASN A 529 29.33 -12.05 -5.21
#